data_AF-A0A2J6J2A1-F1
#
_entry.id   AF-A0A2J6J2A1-F1
#
_cell.length_a   1.000
_cell.length_b   1.000
_cell.length_c   1.000
_cell.angle_alpha   90.00
_cell.angle_beta   90.00
_cell.angle_gamma   90.00
#
_symmetry.space_group_name_H-M   'P 1'
#
loop_
_entity.id
_entity.type
_entity.pdbx_description
1 polymer ?
#
loop_
_entity_poly.entity_id
_entity_poly.type
_entity_poly.pdbx_seq_one_letter_code
_entity_poly.pdbx_strand_id
1 'polypeptide(L)'
;MRVQLKIFSVLVALVAGLVFAVPVAAEKLFKYVDEQGNVTFTDRQLSSGEQVSARQVEKDAPEQRFFIHLRGSRSDGTLQAVNQYFGPVEVRLEMKEADNVIADRPLPVRFVVPARDELAAANVRQDKKFSSFSYRYSYRVVFGDPAARHEPQRPYRAPVPAGQVFHISQAFNGKKTHDDDQNRYAVDIPMSEGTPVHAARGGVIMDVANDFFI
;
A
#
# COMPACT_ATOMS: atom_id res chain seq x y z
N MET A 1 -28.61 55.34 23.70
CA MET A 1 -28.65 54.26 24.72
C MET A 1 -28.93 52.94 24.00
N ARG A 2 -28.13 51.89 24.27
CA ARG A 2 -28.17 50.51 23.69
C ARG A 2 -27.43 50.28 22.36
N VAL A 3 -26.11 50.50 22.35
CA VAL A 3 -25.16 49.87 21.42
C VAL A 3 -23.93 49.43 22.22
N GLN A 4 -24.03 48.38 23.04
CA GLN A 4 -22.90 47.85 23.83
C GLN A 4 -23.09 46.36 24.24
N LEU A 5 -23.93 45.57 23.54
CA LEU A 5 -24.23 44.20 23.98
C LEU A 5 -24.31 43.18 22.83
N LYS A 6 -23.36 43.22 21.89
CA LYS A 6 -23.15 42.14 20.89
C LYS A 6 -21.68 41.83 20.59
N ILE A 7 -20.74 42.51 21.26
CA ILE A 7 -19.30 42.35 20.99
C ILE A 7 -18.69 41.24 21.86
N PHE A 8 -19.35 40.86 22.97
CA PHE A 8 -18.84 39.82 23.87
C PHE A 8 -19.12 38.38 23.41
N SER A 9 -20.00 38.19 22.42
CA SER A 9 -20.36 36.84 21.92
C SER A 9 -19.51 36.38 20.74
N VAL A 10 -18.66 37.24 20.19
CA VAL A 10 -17.80 36.92 19.03
C VAL A 10 -16.39 36.51 19.47
N LEU A 11 -15.96 36.85 20.69
CA LEU A 11 -14.62 36.51 21.20
C LEU A 11 -14.51 35.09 21.77
N VAL A 12 -15.63 34.43 22.09
CA VAL A 12 -15.63 33.05 22.64
C VAL A 12 -15.67 31.98 21.53
N ALA A 13 -16.12 32.34 20.33
CA ALA A 13 -16.14 31.39 19.20
C ALA A 13 -14.78 31.28 18.47
N LEU A 14 -13.83 32.19 18.73
CA LEU A 14 -12.52 32.20 18.06
C LEU A 14 -11.45 31.35 18.78
N VAL A 15 -11.73 30.85 19.99
CA VAL A 15 -10.80 29.99 20.75
C VAL A 15 -11.17 28.50 20.67
N ALA A 16 -12.32 28.17 20.07
CA ALA A 16 -12.77 26.79 19.84
C ALA A 16 -12.23 26.17 18.53
N GLY A 17 -11.30 26.84 17.85
CA GLY A 17 -10.45 26.25 16.81
C GLY A 17 -9.31 25.45 17.44
N LEU A 18 -9.64 24.52 18.34
CA LEU A 18 -8.67 23.55 18.80
C LEU A 18 -8.35 22.67 17.58
N VAL A 19 -7.15 22.87 17.06
CA VAL A 19 -6.48 22.00 16.12
C VAL A 19 -6.69 20.57 16.61
N PHE A 20 -7.58 19.82 15.96
CA PHE A 20 -7.57 18.36 16.05
C PHE A 20 -6.28 17.93 15.35
N ALA A 21 -5.17 17.95 16.09
CA ALA A 21 -3.99 17.20 15.73
C ALA A 21 -4.43 15.74 15.76
N VAL A 22 -4.70 15.20 14.58
CA VAL A 22 -4.88 13.75 14.41
C VAL A 22 -3.61 13.13 14.98
N PRO A 23 -3.69 12.28 16.02
CA PRO A 23 -2.51 11.59 16.48
C PRO A 23 -2.01 10.73 15.32
N VAL A 24 -0.85 11.10 14.77
CA VAL A 24 -0.06 10.21 13.94
C VAL A 24 0.16 8.96 14.79
N ALA A 25 -0.37 7.83 14.34
CA ALA A 25 -0.23 6.56 15.04
C ALA A 25 1.24 6.12 14.95
N ALA A 26 2.04 6.58 15.89
CA ALA A 26 3.43 6.18 16.04
C ALA A 26 3.52 5.00 17.00
N GLU A 27 4.00 3.86 16.51
CA GLU A 27 4.28 2.69 17.34
C GLU A 27 5.72 2.76 17.88
N LYS A 28 5.92 2.27 19.10
CA LYS A 28 7.24 2.30 19.76
C LYS A 28 7.88 0.93 19.60
N LEU A 29 9.06 0.89 18.97
CA LEU A 29 9.88 -0.31 18.90
C LEU A 29 10.82 -0.33 20.11
N PHE A 30 10.66 -1.32 20.97
CA PHE A 30 11.52 -1.57 22.11
C PHE A 30 12.55 -2.65 21.75
N LYS A 31 13.81 -2.41 22.10
CA LYS A 31 14.91 -3.35 21.99
C LYS A 31 15.32 -3.79 23.40
N TYR A 32 15.22 -5.09 23.66
CA TYR A 32 15.65 -5.75 24.89
C TYR A 32 16.88 -6.60 24.64
N VAL A 33 17.74 -6.71 25.64
CA VAL A 33 18.85 -7.68 25.67
C VAL A 33 18.68 -8.51 26.95
N ASP A 34 18.65 -9.83 26.81
CA ASP A 34 18.58 -10.75 27.95
C ASP A 34 19.96 -11.03 28.57
N GLU A 35 20.00 -11.73 29.71
CA GLU A 35 21.23 -12.09 30.43
C GLU A 35 22.18 -12.99 29.60
N GLN A 36 21.67 -13.62 28.54
CA GLN A 36 22.43 -14.48 27.63
C GLN A 36 22.91 -13.71 26.38
N GLY A 37 22.60 -12.42 26.27
CA GLY A 37 23.00 -11.55 25.17
C GLY A 37 22.10 -11.63 23.93
N ASN A 38 20.95 -12.28 23.99
CA ASN A 38 19.99 -12.32 22.88
C ASN A 38 19.22 -11.00 22.78
N VAL A 39 19.05 -10.52 21.55
CA VAL A 39 18.31 -9.29 21.27
C VAL A 39 16.87 -9.63 20.91
N THR A 40 15.91 -8.96 21.55
CA THR A 40 14.48 -9.07 21.21
C THR A 40 13.92 -7.68 20.85
N PHE A 41 13.20 -7.60 19.73
CA PHE A 41 12.45 -6.41 19.33
C PHE A 41 10.96 -6.63 19.54
N THR A 42 10.24 -5.61 20.03
CA THR A 42 8.80 -5.70 20.27
C THR A 42 8.12 -4.33 20.24
N ASP A 43 6.88 -4.29 19.77
CA ASP A 43 5.94 -3.17 19.82
C ASP A 43 5.40 -2.83 21.23
N ARG A 44 5.63 -3.71 22.22
CA ARG A 44 5.13 -3.59 23.59
C ARG A 44 6.26 -3.54 24.59
N GLN A 45 6.08 -2.71 25.62
CA GLN A 45 7.02 -2.69 26.74
C GLN A 45 6.90 -4.00 27.53
N LEU A 46 7.93 -4.84 27.47
CA LEU A 46 8.08 -6.02 28.31
C LEU A 46 8.51 -5.61 29.72
N SER A 47 7.97 -6.30 30.73
CA SER A 47 8.33 -6.12 32.14
C SER A 47 9.60 -6.87 32.55
N SER A 48 10.13 -7.72 31.67
CA SER A 48 11.31 -8.58 31.90
C SER A 48 12.38 -8.31 30.85
N GLY A 49 13.64 -8.19 31.28
CA GLY A 49 14.81 -7.89 30.44
C GLY A 49 15.29 -6.44 30.60
N GLU A 50 16.58 -6.20 30.37
CA GLU A 50 17.13 -4.84 30.37
C GLU A 50 16.75 -4.16 29.05
N GLN A 51 16.00 -3.06 29.15
CA GLN A 51 15.64 -2.27 27.98
C GLN A 51 16.86 -1.46 27.53
N VAL A 52 17.43 -1.82 26.38
CA VAL A 52 18.64 -1.17 25.86
C VAL A 52 18.29 0.05 25.03
N SER A 53 17.16 0.05 24.32
CA SER A 53 16.66 1.25 23.64
C SER A 53 15.17 1.18 23.35
N ALA A 54 14.51 2.35 23.32
CA ALA A 54 13.20 2.52 22.69
C ALA A 54 13.35 3.52 21.56
N ARG A 55 12.98 3.11 20.34
CA ARG A 55 12.90 3.99 19.19
C ARG A 55 11.43 4.12 18.79
N GLN A 56 10.95 5.36 18.71
CA GLN A 56 9.67 5.63 18.07
C GLN A 56 9.86 5.39 16.57
N VAL A 57 9.08 4.46 16.03
CA VAL A 57 9.07 4.19 14.60
C VAL A 57 7.83 4.89 14.06
N GLU A 58 8.05 5.93 13.28
CA GLU A 58 6.98 6.47 12.47
C GLU A 58 6.71 5.45 11.37
N LYS A 59 5.52 4.84 11.42
CA LYS A 59 5.08 3.96 10.35
C LYS A 59 4.74 4.87 9.17
N ASP A 60 5.66 5.01 8.25
CA ASP A 60 5.35 5.59 6.95
C ASP A 60 4.21 4.74 6.37
N ALA A 61 3.02 5.33 6.20
CA ALA A 61 1.96 4.67 5.47
C ALA A 61 2.55 4.25 4.11
N PRO A 62 2.34 2.99 3.65
CA PRO A 62 2.93 2.54 2.40
C PRO A 62 2.58 3.58 1.34
N GLU A 63 3.61 4.22 0.77
CA GLU A 63 3.41 5.28 -0.20
C GLU A 63 2.57 4.69 -1.32
N GLN A 64 1.31 5.11 -1.41
CA GLN A 64 0.41 4.61 -2.43
C GLN A 64 0.88 5.21 -3.77
N ARG A 65 1.76 4.48 -4.45
CA ARG A 65 2.42 4.90 -5.71
C ARG A 65 1.57 4.66 -6.94
N PHE A 66 0.32 4.24 -6.76
CA PHE A 66 -0.67 4.21 -7.83
C PHE A 66 -1.97 4.87 -7.37
N PHE A 67 -2.48 5.78 -8.19
CA PHE A 67 -3.74 6.45 -7.91
C PHE A 67 -4.51 6.78 -9.19
N ILE A 68 -5.83 6.92 -9.05
CA ILE A 68 -6.71 7.43 -10.11
C ILE A 68 -7.30 8.75 -9.65
N HIS A 69 -6.98 9.84 -10.35
CA HIS A 69 -7.56 11.16 -10.08
C HIS A 69 -8.50 11.58 -11.22
N LEU A 70 -9.45 12.45 -10.90
CA LEU A 70 -10.30 13.07 -11.91
C LEU A 70 -9.57 14.28 -12.49
N ARG A 71 -9.45 14.34 -13.82
CA ARG A 71 -9.02 15.52 -14.57
C ARG A 71 -10.25 16.16 -15.21
N GLY A 72 -10.47 17.45 -14.96
CA GLY A 72 -11.69 18.15 -15.39
C GLY A 72 -12.73 18.24 -14.27
N SER A 73 -14.00 18.29 -14.64
CA SER A 73 -15.11 18.44 -13.70
C SER A 73 -15.77 17.09 -13.41
N ARG A 74 -16.58 17.01 -12.34
CA ARG A 74 -17.36 15.81 -12.06
C ARG A 74 -18.46 15.53 -13.10
N SER A 75 -18.98 16.56 -13.76
CA SER A 75 -20.01 16.42 -14.79
C SER A 75 -19.43 16.19 -16.19
N ASP A 76 -18.13 16.36 -16.37
CA ASP A 76 -17.39 16.13 -17.61
C ASP A 76 -15.89 16.08 -17.30
N GLY A 77 -15.32 14.87 -17.25
CA GLY A 77 -13.92 14.68 -16.88
C GLY A 77 -13.38 13.29 -17.17
N THR A 78 -12.06 13.16 -17.06
CA THR A 78 -11.30 11.93 -17.33
C THR A 78 -10.79 11.35 -16.02
N LEU A 79 -11.05 10.07 -15.77
CA LEU A 79 -10.39 9.30 -14.72
C LEU A 79 -8.99 8.95 -15.20
N GLN A 80 -7.99 9.69 -14.73
CA GLN A 80 -6.57 9.53 -15.08
C GLN A 80 -5.90 8.58 -14.09
N ALA A 81 -5.42 7.44 -14.58
CA ALA A 81 -4.64 6.49 -13.80
C ALA A 81 -3.15 6.83 -13.88
N VAL A 82 -2.49 6.94 -12.72
CA VAL A 82 -1.08 7.33 -12.62
C VAL A 82 -0.32 6.23 -11.90
N ASN A 83 0.70 5.69 -12.56
CA ASN A 83 1.58 4.66 -12.02
C ASN A 83 2.98 5.24 -11.73
N GLN A 84 3.32 5.36 -10.46
CA GLN A 84 4.64 5.77 -9.99
C GLN A 84 5.53 4.58 -9.64
N TYR A 85 5.08 3.33 -9.80
CA TYR A 85 5.94 2.16 -9.63
C TYR A 85 6.96 2.05 -10.79
N PHE A 86 8.05 1.34 -10.54
CA PHE A 86 9.10 1.08 -11.54
C PHE A 86 8.79 -0.13 -12.45
N GLY A 87 7.59 -0.70 -12.34
CA GLY A 87 7.10 -1.77 -13.22
C GLY A 87 5.64 -1.54 -13.63
N PRO A 88 5.14 -2.32 -14.60
CA PRO A 88 3.76 -2.23 -15.04
C PRO A 88 2.80 -2.65 -13.93
N VAL A 89 1.60 -2.07 -13.96
CA VAL A 89 0.54 -2.35 -12.99
C VAL A 89 -0.75 -2.69 -13.74
N GLU A 90 -1.34 -3.85 -13.44
CA GLU A 90 -2.71 -4.17 -13.85
C GLU A 90 -3.70 -3.48 -12.91
N VAL A 91 -4.67 -2.80 -13.52
CA VAL A 91 -5.70 -2.03 -12.82
C VAL A 91 -7.06 -2.57 -13.20
N ARG A 92 -7.91 -2.85 -12.20
CA ARG A 92 -9.33 -3.08 -12.40
C ARG A 92 -10.12 -1.88 -11.89
N LEU A 93 -10.72 -1.12 -12.80
CA LEU A 93 -11.57 0.04 -12.48
C LEU A 93 -13.06 -0.34 -12.55
N GLU A 94 -13.85 0.11 -11.58
CA GLU A 94 -15.28 -0.18 -11.47
C GLU A 94 -16.06 1.03 -10.96
N MET A 95 -17.29 1.22 -11.48
CA MET A 95 -18.27 2.16 -10.92
C MET A 95 -19.12 1.44 -9.87
N LYS A 96 -19.09 1.93 -8.63
CA LYS A 96 -19.88 1.38 -7.52
C LYS A 96 -21.28 1.98 -7.45
N GLU A 97 -21.38 3.26 -7.73
CA GLU A 97 -22.63 4.02 -7.77
C GLU A 97 -22.58 4.91 -9.01
N ALA A 98 -23.69 4.99 -9.75
CA ALA A 98 -23.82 5.89 -10.89
C ALA A 98 -25.30 6.26 -11.07
N ASP A 99 -25.60 7.55 -10.95
CA ASP A 99 -26.89 8.15 -11.23
C ASP A 99 -26.68 9.33 -12.19
N ASN A 100 -27.37 9.30 -13.33
CA ASN A 100 -27.25 10.31 -14.39
C ASN A 100 -25.81 10.53 -14.91
N VAL A 101 -25.02 9.46 -15.00
CA VAL A 101 -23.62 9.49 -15.47
C VAL A 101 -23.40 8.41 -16.53
N ILE A 102 -22.69 8.76 -17.60
CA ILE A 102 -22.25 7.86 -18.66
C ILE A 102 -20.73 7.83 -18.67
N ALA A 103 -20.17 6.62 -18.77
CA ALA A 103 -18.77 6.41 -19.08
C ALA A 103 -18.58 6.14 -20.59
N ASP A 104 -17.44 6.53 -21.15
CA ASP A 104 -17.11 6.30 -22.57
C ASP A 104 -16.82 4.84 -22.93
N ARG A 105 -16.74 3.96 -21.93
CA ARG A 105 -16.50 2.53 -22.09
C ARG A 105 -17.25 1.71 -21.04
N PRO A 106 -17.51 0.42 -21.30
CA PRO A 106 -18.08 -0.48 -20.31
C PRO A 106 -17.20 -0.59 -19.06
N LEU A 107 -17.81 -0.51 -17.88
CA LEU A 107 -17.16 -0.74 -16.59
C LEU A 107 -17.85 -1.92 -15.88
N PRO A 108 -17.11 -2.84 -15.23
CA PRO A 108 -15.67 -2.75 -14.93
C PRO A 108 -14.76 -2.98 -16.13
N VAL A 109 -13.58 -2.36 -16.10
CA VAL A 109 -12.52 -2.52 -17.12
C VAL A 109 -11.21 -2.93 -16.47
N ARG A 110 -10.42 -3.74 -17.17
CA ARG A 110 -9.03 -4.07 -16.83
C ARG A 110 -8.08 -3.50 -17.86
N PHE A 111 -7.00 -2.88 -17.41
CA PHE A 111 -5.96 -2.33 -18.26
C PHE A 111 -4.62 -2.34 -17.52
N VAL A 112 -3.53 -2.22 -18.27
CA VAL A 112 -2.17 -2.12 -17.72
C VAL A 112 -1.69 -0.68 -17.87
N VAL A 113 -1.14 -0.11 -16.80
CA VAL A 113 -0.43 1.17 -16.83
C VAL A 113 1.07 0.89 -16.79
N PRO A 114 1.86 1.35 -17.79
CA PRO A 114 3.31 1.14 -17.80
C PRO A 114 4.01 1.77 -16.58
N ALA A 115 5.25 1.36 -16.35
CA ALA A 115 6.09 1.92 -15.29
C ALA A 115 6.27 3.43 -15.49
N ARG A 116 6.12 4.22 -14.41
CA ARG A 116 6.34 5.68 -14.42
C ARG A 116 5.50 6.40 -15.49
N ASP A 117 4.28 5.94 -15.72
CA ASP A 117 3.41 6.43 -16.79
C ASP A 117 1.98 6.71 -16.30
N GLU A 118 1.19 7.38 -17.14
CA GLU A 118 -0.20 7.69 -16.88
C GLU A 118 -1.11 7.34 -18.08
N LEU A 119 -2.34 6.90 -17.80
CA LEU A 119 -3.30 6.51 -18.84
C LEU A 119 -4.72 6.98 -18.52
N ALA A 120 -5.44 7.44 -19.55
CA ALA A 120 -6.85 7.78 -19.47
C ALA A 120 -7.70 6.51 -19.31
N ALA A 121 -8.11 6.21 -18.07
CA ALA A 121 -8.79 4.97 -17.72
C ALA A 121 -10.23 4.92 -18.23
N ALA A 122 -10.97 6.02 -18.09
CA ALA A 122 -12.31 6.22 -18.64
C ALA A 122 -12.66 7.71 -18.64
N ASN A 123 -13.45 8.16 -19.61
CA ASN A 123 -14.11 9.47 -19.54
C ASN A 123 -15.49 9.31 -18.92
N VAL A 124 -15.85 10.20 -18.00
CA VAL A 124 -17.14 10.23 -17.32
C VAL A 124 -17.81 11.57 -17.55
N ARG A 125 -19.09 11.54 -17.89
CA ARG A 125 -19.90 12.75 -18.10
C ARG A 125 -21.30 12.56 -17.55
N GLN A 126 -21.90 13.67 -17.14
CA GLN A 126 -23.31 13.74 -16.83
C GLN A 126 -24.13 13.48 -18.10
N ASP A 127 -25.17 12.65 -17.99
CA ASP A 127 -26.04 12.35 -19.12
C ASP A 127 -27.00 13.52 -19.40
N LYS A 128 -27.82 13.87 -18.40
CA LYS A 128 -28.80 14.97 -18.45
C LYS A 128 -28.27 16.18 -17.69
N LYS A 129 -27.88 17.23 -18.43
CA LYS A 129 -27.20 18.45 -17.91
C LYS A 129 -27.96 19.28 -16.87
N PHE A 130 -29.27 19.05 -16.68
CA PHE A 130 -30.13 19.81 -15.76
C PHE A 130 -30.80 18.95 -14.68
N SER A 131 -30.30 17.73 -14.48
CA SER A 131 -30.75 16.83 -13.41
C SER A 131 -29.63 16.63 -12.41
N SER A 132 -29.94 16.24 -11.18
CA SER A 132 -28.91 15.80 -10.23
C SER A 132 -28.09 14.65 -10.84
N PHE A 133 -26.83 14.53 -10.42
CA PHE A 133 -25.98 13.42 -10.82
C PHE A 133 -25.08 13.03 -9.65
N SER A 134 -24.75 11.75 -9.56
CA SER A 134 -23.79 11.25 -8.58
C SER A 134 -23.09 10.02 -9.11
N TYR A 135 -21.85 9.84 -8.69
CA TYR A 135 -21.14 8.58 -8.94
C TYR A 135 -20.04 8.35 -7.92
N ARG A 136 -19.68 7.08 -7.78
CA ARG A 136 -18.53 6.62 -7.01
C ARG A 136 -17.83 5.53 -7.79
N TYR A 137 -16.51 5.61 -7.86
CA TYR A 137 -15.68 4.57 -8.46
C TYR A 137 -14.73 3.97 -7.43
N SER A 138 -14.24 2.78 -7.74
CA SER A 138 -13.19 2.10 -6.97
C SER A 138 -12.26 1.39 -7.95
N TYR A 139 -11.02 1.16 -7.53
CA TYR A 139 -10.08 0.38 -8.32
C TYR A 139 -9.26 -0.58 -7.46
N ARG A 140 -8.75 -1.65 -8.10
CA ARG A 140 -7.76 -2.56 -7.52
C ARG A 140 -6.54 -2.61 -8.43
N VAL A 141 -5.39 -2.85 -7.81
CA VAL A 141 -4.07 -2.82 -8.43
C VAL A 141 -3.37 -4.15 -8.16
N VAL A 142 -2.73 -4.72 -9.19
CA VAL A 142 -1.84 -5.89 -9.09
C VAL A 142 -0.55 -5.57 -9.84
N PHE A 143 0.59 -5.93 -9.27
CA PHE A 143 1.88 -5.72 -9.92
C PHE A 143 2.09 -6.66 -11.10
N GLY A 144 2.66 -6.13 -12.18
CA GLY A 144 2.99 -6.87 -13.39
C GLY A 144 1.97 -6.70 -14.50
N ASP A 145 2.29 -7.35 -15.63
CA ASP A 145 1.40 -7.49 -16.78
C ASP A 145 0.89 -8.94 -16.81
N PRO A 146 -0.44 -9.18 -16.76
CA PRO A 146 -1.01 -10.53 -16.80
C PRO A 146 -0.75 -11.26 -18.14
N ALA A 147 -0.39 -10.54 -19.20
CA ALA A 147 0.00 -11.12 -20.49
C ALA A 147 1.49 -11.49 -20.56
N ALA A 148 2.30 -11.17 -19.54
CA ALA A 148 3.72 -11.47 -19.52
C ALA A 148 3.96 -12.99 -19.54
N ARG A 149 4.81 -13.44 -20.46
CA ARG A 149 5.26 -14.84 -20.54
C ARG A 149 6.62 -15.00 -19.89
N HIS A 150 6.72 -15.99 -19.02
CA HIS A 150 7.92 -16.24 -18.26
C HIS A 150 8.82 -17.28 -18.96
N GLU A 151 9.81 -16.81 -19.73
CA GLU A 151 10.73 -17.66 -20.51
C GLU A 151 12.19 -17.24 -20.26
N PRO A 152 12.79 -17.66 -19.12
CA PRO A 152 14.14 -17.25 -18.78
C PRO A 152 15.19 -18.02 -19.62
N GLN A 153 16.18 -17.32 -20.16
CA GLN A 153 17.28 -17.90 -20.94
C GLN A 153 18.18 -18.86 -20.13
N ARG A 154 18.14 -18.76 -18.80
CA ARG A 154 18.89 -19.61 -17.86
C ARG A 154 18.02 -19.89 -16.63
N PRO A 155 18.24 -21.02 -15.93
CA PRO A 155 17.57 -21.28 -14.67
C PRO A 155 17.81 -20.17 -13.64
N TYR A 156 16.84 -20.00 -12.74
CA TYR A 156 16.96 -19.11 -11.60
C TYR A 156 18.04 -19.61 -10.64
N ARG A 157 18.75 -18.69 -10.00
CA ARG A 157 19.61 -19.02 -8.87
C ARG A 157 18.75 -19.21 -7.62
N ALA A 158 19.19 -20.07 -6.71
CA ALA A 158 18.64 -20.07 -5.36
C ALA A 158 18.92 -18.69 -4.70
N PRO A 159 17.98 -18.11 -3.96
CA PRO A 159 18.11 -16.76 -3.37
C PRO A 159 18.98 -16.76 -2.10
N VAL A 160 20.03 -17.59 -2.07
CA VAL A 160 20.89 -17.83 -0.90
C VAL A 160 22.36 -17.67 -1.29
N PRO A 161 23.28 -17.54 -0.31
CA PRO A 161 24.71 -17.51 -0.60
C PRO A 161 25.19 -18.77 -1.32
N ALA A 162 26.06 -18.59 -2.33
CA ALA A 162 26.62 -19.71 -3.07
C ALA A 162 27.52 -20.57 -2.17
N GLY A 163 27.47 -21.89 -2.36
CA GLY A 163 28.29 -22.86 -1.62
C GLY A 163 27.79 -23.18 -0.20
N GLN A 164 26.68 -22.59 0.23
CA GLN A 164 26.03 -22.93 1.50
C GLN A 164 24.85 -23.88 1.28
N VAL A 165 24.53 -24.65 2.31
CA VAL A 165 23.41 -25.61 2.31
C VAL A 165 22.37 -25.16 3.31
N PHE A 166 21.14 -25.02 2.86
CA PHE A 166 19.99 -24.70 3.69
C PHE A 166 18.92 -25.78 3.52
N HIS A 167 18.18 -26.06 4.58
CA HIS A 167 17.05 -26.98 4.52
C HIS A 167 15.77 -26.20 4.19
N ILE A 168 14.83 -26.86 3.51
CA ILE A 168 13.48 -26.33 3.28
C ILE A 168 12.62 -26.83 4.44
N SER A 169 12.08 -25.93 5.25
CA SER A 169 11.18 -26.29 6.35
C SER A 169 9.74 -26.49 5.88
N GLN A 170 9.33 -25.77 4.84
CA GLN A 170 8.00 -25.87 4.25
C GLN A 170 8.05 -25.63 2.74
N ALA A 171 7.41 -26.52 1.97
CA ALA A 171 7.35 -26.45 0.51
C ALA A 171 5.91 -26.18 0.04
N PHE A 172 5.66 -26.36 -1.26
CA PHE A 172 4.35 -26.13 -1.87
C PHE A 172 3.25 -27.00 -1.25
N ASN A 173 2.03 -26.47 -1.18
CA ASN A 173 0.86 -27.14 -0.58
C ASN A 173 1.08 -27.57 0.89
N GLY A 174 1.92 -26.84 1.63
CA GLY A 174 2.13 -27.03 3.06
C GLY A 174 0.86 -26.79 3.86
N LYS A 175 0.48 -27.75 4.72
CA LYS A 175 -0.82 -27.80 5.42
C LYS A 175 -1.06 -26.71 6.47
N LYS A 176 -0.07 -25.87 6.77
CA LYS A 176 -0.18 -24.84 7.82
C LYS A 176 -0.48 -23.47 7.24
N THR A 177 0.35 -23.02 6.30
CA THR A 177 0.29 -21.64 5.77
C THR A 177 0.44 -21.57 4.24
N HIS A 178 0.62 -22.71 3.55
CA HIS A 178 0.79 -22.77 2.08
C HIS A 178 -0.36 -23.56 1.41
N ASP A 179 -1.57 -23.54 1.99
CA ASP A 179 -2.72 -24.29 1.48
C ASP A 179 -3.75 -23.41 0.75
N ASP A 180 -3.65 -22.08 0.86
CA ASP A 180 -4.46 -21.12 0.11
C ASP A 180 -3.86 -20.77 -1.27
N ASP A 181 -4.68 -20.16 -2.15
CA ASP A 181 -4.29 -19.80 -3.52
C ASP A 181 -3.15 -18.78 -3.60
N GLN A 182 -2.98 -17.92 -2.58
CA GLN A 182 -1.95 -16.89 -2.55
C GLN A 182 -0.59 -17.46 -2.13
N ASN A 183 -0.58 -18.46 -1.25
CA ASN A 183 0.64 -19.01 -0.63
C ASN A 183 0.99 -20.43 -1.11
N ARG A 184 0.17 -21.04 -1.98
CA ARG A 184 0.34 -22.44 -2.46
C ARG A 184 1.75 -22.80 -2.90
N TYR A 185 2.43 -21.87 -3.55
CA TYR A 185 3.75 -22.05 -4.14
C TYR A 185 4.88 -21.37 -3.35
N ALA A 186 4.66 -21.02 -2.08
CA ALA A 186 5.69 -20.49 -1.22
C ALA A 186 6.68 -21.59 -0.77
N VAL A 187 7.92 -21.20 -0.47
CA VAL A 187 8.98 -22.06 0.06
C VAL A 187 9.65 -21.34 1.22
N ASP A 188 9.65 -21.97 2.38
CA ASP A 188 10.29 -21.45 3.58
C ASP A 188 11.68 -22.08 3.73
N ILE A 189 12.70 -21.23 3.83
CA ILE A 189 14.11 -21.62 3.96
C ILE A 189 14.65 -20.97 5.23
N PRO A 190 14.76 -21.69 6.35
CA PRO A 190 15.32 -21.14 7.57
C PRO A 190 16.82 -20.88 7.42
N MET A 191 17.27 -19.71 7.85
CA MET A 191 18.65 -19.24 7.76
C MET A 191 19.04 -18.56 9.08
N SER A 192 20.32 -18.57 9.44
CA SER A 192 20.82 -17.81 10.59
C SER A 192 20.65 -16.31 10.34
N GLU A 193 20.40 -15.54 11.40
CA GLU A 193 20.30 -14.09 11.32
C GLU A 193 21.57 -13.48 10.68
N GLY A 194 21.38 -12.45 9.86
CA GLY A 194 22.47 -11.82 9.10
C GLY A 194 22.88 -12.55 7.83
N THR A 195 22.32 -13.74 7.53
CA THR A 195 22.57 -14.39 6.24
C THR A 195 21.94 -13.57 5.10
N PRO A 196 22.70 -13.15 4.08
CA PRO A 196 22.16 -12.31 3.03
C PRO A 196 21.25 -13.09 2.08
N VAL A 197 20.13 -12.47 1.69
CA VAL A 197 19.24 -12.96 0.63
C VAL A 197 19.70 -12.39 -0.70
N HIS A 198 19.98 -13.25 -1.67
CA HIS A 198 20.45 -12.84 -2.99
C HIS A 198 19.31 -12.80 -4.01
N ALA A 199 19.39 -11.87 -4.95
CA ALA A 199 18.47 -11.86 -6.08
C ALA A 199 18.65 -13.15 -6.92
N ALA A 200 17.57 -13.90 -7.09
CA ALA A 200 17.57 -15.13 -7.90
C ALA A 200 17.91 -14.86 -9.39
N ARG A 201 17.64 -13.64 -9.85
CA ARG A 201 17.99 -13.09 -11.15
C ARG A 201 18.06 -11.57 -11.11
N GLY A 202 18.65 -10.95 -12.13
CA GLY A 202 18.54 -9.51 -12.34
C GLY A 202 17.09 -9.09 -12.60
N GLY A 203 16.73 -7.89 -12.14
CA GLY A 203 15.38 -7.34 -12.28
C GLY A 203 15.31 -5.91 -11.75
N VAL A 204 14.10 -5.35 -11.76
CA VAL A 204 13.79 -4.02 -11.22
C VAL A 204 12.96 -4.21 -9.96
N ILE A 205 13.36 -3.53 -8.88
CA ILE A 205 12.57 -3.48 -7.64
C ILE A 205 11.36 -2.58 -7.91
N MET A 206 10.16 -3.16 -7.89
CA MET A 206 8.92 -2.40 -8.09
C MET A 206 8.51 -1.64 -6.84
N ASP A 207 8.57 -2.32 -5.70
CA ASP A 207 8.14 -1.80 -4.41
C ASP A 207 9.01 -2.39 -3.29
N VAL A 208 9.07 -1.67 -2.16
CA VAL A 208 9.75 -2.11 -0.94
C VAL A 208 8.84 -1.77 0.23
N ALA A 209 8.28 -2.80 0.85
CA ALA A 209 7.56 -2.66 2.12
C ALA A 209 8.56 -2.80 3.27
N ASN A 210 8.67 -1.75 4.09
CA ASN A 210 9.59 -1.68 5.24
C ASN A 210 8.85 -1.50 6.57
N ASP A 211 7.55 -1.75 6.61
CA ASP A 211 6.67 -1.46 7.75
C ASP A 211 6.33 -2.71 8.59
N PHE A 212 7.16 -3.74 8.51
CA PHE A 212 7.06 -4.96 9.31
C PHE A 212 7.77 -4.79 10.66
N PHE A 213 7.24 -3.93 11.51
CA PHE A 213 7.61 -3.90 12.92
C PHE A 213 6.61 -4.78 13.69
N ILE A 214 7.14 -5.77 14.40
CA ILE A 214 6.41 -6.66 15.32
C ILE A 214 6.51 -6.06 16.72
#